data_AF-A0A8T4S7D1-F1
#
_entry.id   AF-A0A8T4S7D1-F1
#
_cell.length_a   1.000
_cell.length_b   1.000
_cell.length_c   1.000
_cell.angle_alpha   90.00
_cell.angle_beta   90.00
_cell.angle_gamma   90.00
#
_symmetry.space_group_name_H-M   'P 1'
#
loop_
_entity.id
_entity.type
_entity.pdbx_description
1 polymer ?
#
loop_
_entity_poly.entity_id
_entity_poly.type
_entity_poly.pdbx_seq_one_letter_code
_entity_poly.pdbx_strand_id
1 'polypeptide(L)' 'MVRVQKTTNNQLILTIPRLIAEFKGVNKGTEVVFKDHKKDSLILEIVRNSKV' A
#
# COMPACT_ATOMS: atom_id res chain seq x y z
N MET A 1 -14.31 -2.61 1.86
CA MET A 1 -13.88 -2.17 3.21
C MET A 1 -12.63 -2.95 3.59
N VAL A 2 -11.59 -2.27 4.07
CA VAL A 2 -10.30 -2.89 4.38
C VAL A 2 -10.07 -2.83 5.89
N ARG A 3 -9.54 -3.90 6.49
CA ARG A 3 -9.21 -3.91 7.92
C ARG A 3 -7.72 -3.66 8.10
N VAL A 4 -7.38 -2.77 9.02
CA VAL A 4 -6.02 -2.62 9.53
C VAL A 4 -5.83 -3.61 10.66
N GLN A 5 -4.76 -4.40 10.59
CA GLN A 5 -4.42 -5.38 11.63
C GLN A 5 -3.13 -4.96 12.32
N LYS A 6 -3.09 -5.06 13.64
CA LYS A 6 -1.86 -4.84 14.42
C LYS A 6 -1.17 -6.18 14.65
N THR A 7 0.10 -6.29 14.29
CA THR A 7 0.91 -7.47 14.59
C THR A 7 1.54 -7.37 15.98
N THR A 8 2.04 -8.49 16.49
CA THR A 8 2.74 -8.57 17.78
C THR A 8 3.98 -7.69 17.84
N ASN A 9 4.56 -7.33 16.68
CA ASN A 9 5.77 -6.51 16.58
C ASN A 9 5.46 -5.01 16.42
N ASN A 10 4.26 -4.56 16.84
CA ASN A 10 3.78 -3.18 16.67
C ASN A 10 3.71 -2.69 15.21
N GLN A 11 3.69 -3.59 14.23
CA GLN A 11 3.47 -3.21 12.83
C GLN A 11 1.98 -3.21 12.50
N LEU A 12 1.58 -2.32 11.59
CA LEU A 12 0.23 -2.31 11.04
C LEU A 12 0.25 -2.92 9.63
N ILE A 13 -0.67 -3.86 9.38
CA ILE A 13 -0.86 -4.48 8.07
C ILE A 13 -2.16 -3.98 7.48
N LEU A 14 -2.10 -3.46 6.26
CA LEU A 14 -3.25 -3.13 5.42
C LEU A 14 -3.39 -4.19 4.32
N THR A 15 -4.52 -4.90 4.30
CA THR A 15 -4.76 -5.96 3.31
C THR A 15 -5.35 -5.38 2.02
N ILE A 16 -4.58 -5.31 0.93
CA ILE A 16 -5.13 -4.86 -0.36
C ILE A 16 -5.88 -6.02 -1.04
N PRO A 17 -7.15 -5.84 -1.46
CA PRO A 17 -7.89 -6.86 -2.21
C PRO A 17 -7.17 -7.25 -3.51
N ARG A 18 -7.18 -8.54 -3.84
CA ARG A 18 -6.48 -9.12 -5.00
C ARG A 18 -6.78 -8.39 -6.31
N LEU A 19 -8.05 -8.15 -6.62
CA LEU A 19 -8.46 -7.47 -7.85
C LEU A 19 -7.85 -6.05 -7.99
N ILE A 20 -7.72 -5.33 -6.87
CA ILE A 20 -7.12 -3.98 -6.86
C ILE A 20 -5.61 -4.09 -7.06
N ALA A 21 -4.97 -5.05 -6.38
CA ALA A 21 -3.54 -5.30 -6.53
C ALA A 21 -3.19 -5.66 -7.97
N GLU A 22 -3.91 -6.60 -8.59
CA GLU A 22 -3.72 -6.99 -9.99
C GLU A 22 -3.95 -5.82 -10.95
N PHE A 23 -5.05 -5.07 -10.79
CA PHE A 23 -5.34 -3.90 -11.61
C PHE A 23 -4.27 -2.81 -11.51
N LYS A 24 -3.67 -2.63 -10.33
CA LYS A 24 -2.61 -1.64 -10.09
C LYS A 24 -1.21 -2.17 -10.37
N GLY A 25 -1.06 -3.47 -10.66
CA GLY A 25 0.24 -4.13 -10.86
C GLY A 25 1.08 -4.25 -9.58
N VAL A 26 0.43 -4.36 -8.42
CA VAL A 26 1.09 -4.55 -7.11
C VAL A 26 1.35 -6.04 -6.90
N ASN A 27 2.62 -6.41 -6.88
CA ASN A 27 3.09 -7.77 -6.66
C ASN A 27 3.83 -7.88 -5.32
N LYS A 28 4.16 -9.11 -4.90
CA LYS A 28 5.02 -9.33 -3.74
C LYS A 28 6.37 -8.63 -3.98
N GLY A 29 6.78 -7.80 -3.03
CA GLY A 29 8.03 -7.03 -3.13
C GLY A 29 7.90 -5.69 -3.86
N THR A 30 6.70 -5.31 -4.33
CA THR A 30 6.46 -3.95 -4.83
C THR A 30 6.69 -2.93 -3.71
N GLU A 31 7.59 -1.99 -3.94
CA GLU A 31 7.82 -0.87 -3.05
C GLU A 31 6.73 0.19 -3.23
N VAL A 32 6.25 0.72 -2.10
CA VAL A 32 5.25 1.78 -2.06
C VAL A 32 5.71 2.86 -1.08
N VAL A 33 5.36 4.11 -1.37
CA VAL A 33 5.59 5.24 -0.48
C VAL A 33 4.26 5.80 0.02
N PHE A 34 4.28 6.29 1.25
CA PHE A 34 3.17 7.05 1.82
C PHE A 34 3.30 8.50 1.41
N LYS A 35 2.20 9.09 0.93
CA LYS A 35 2.08 10.52 0.71
C LYS A 35 0.92 11.09 1.50
N ASP A 36 1.13 12.31 2.00
CA ASP A 36 0.07 13.10 2.59
C ASP A 36 -0.99 13.44 1.55
N HIS A 37 -2.24 13.51 2.00
CA HIS A 37 -3.36 13.86 1.13
C HIS A 37 -4.24 14.92 1.79
N LYS A 38 -5.26 14.50 2.54
CA LYS A 38 -6.15 15.37 3.31
C LYS A 38 -6.17 14.90 4.76
N LYS A 39 -6.72 15.74 5.66
CA LYS A 39 -6.98 15.37 7.05
C LYS A 39 -7.65 13.99 7.10
N ASP A 40 -7.09 13.11 7.93
CA ASP A 40 -7.53 11.71 8.12
C ASP A 40 -7.41 10.80 6.88
N SER A 41 -6.55 11.13 5.91
CA SER A 41 -6.29 10.30 4.74
C SER A 41 -4.82 10.24 4.36
N LEU A 42 -4.42 9.11 3.77
CA LEU A 42 -3.09 8.87 3.22
C LEU A 42 -3.22 8.25 1.84
N ILE A 43 -2.21 8.46 1.00
CA ILE A 43 -2.10 7.83 -0.31
C ILE A 43 -0.92 6.85 -0.26
N LEU A 44 -1.14 5.65 -0.82
CA LEU A 44 -0.09 4.71 -1.16
C LEU A 44 0.24 4.86 -2.64
N GLU A 45 1.46 5.26 -2.94
CA GLU A 45 1.96 5.40 -4.31
C GLU A 45 3.01 4.33 -4.61
N ILE A 46 2.86 3.64 -5.73
CA ILE A 46 3.81 2.61 -6.16
C ILE A 46 5.07 3.28 -6.66
N VAL A 47 6.23 2.88 -6.11
CA VAL A 47 7.53 3.33 -6.61
C VAL A 47 7.81 2.57 -7.91
N ARG A 48 7.61 3.24 -9.04
CA ARG A 48 8.11 2.74 -10.32
C ARG A 48 9.53 3.25 -10.47
N ASN A 49 10.51 2.38 -10.29
CA ASN A 49 11.87 2.66 -10.73
C ASN A 49 11.84 2.75 -12.27
N SER A 50 11.59 3.96 -12.78
CA SER A 50 11.83 4.30 -14.17
C SER A 50 13.35 4.34 -14.39
N LYS A 51 13.98 3.17 -14.48
CA LYS A 51 15.24 3.06 -15.21
C LYS A 51 14.88 3.14 -16.69
N VAL A 52 14.96 4.35 -17.23
CA VAL A 52 15.26 4.56 -18.66
C VAL A 52 16.74 4.25 -18.84
#